data_AF-G2QMT1-F1
#
_entry.id   AF-G2QMT1-F1
#
_cell.length_a   1.000
_cell.length_b   1.000
_cell.length_c   1.000
_cell.angle_alpha   90.00
_cell.angle_beta   90.00
_cell.angle_gamma   90.00
#
_symmetry.space_group_name_H-M   'P 1'
#
loop_
_entity.id
_entity.type
_entity.pdbx_description
1 polymer ?
#
loop_
_entity_poly.entity_id
_entity_poly.type
_entity_poly.pdbx_seq_one_letter_code
_entity_poly.pdbx_strand_id
1 'polypeptide(L)'
;MPCSHCFSRGLCCRMIESSSRCGECVRRGRSCDGSGVPVSSLSRIVDESKRLDRLEQDAEEALRADRDSLAKAQRRLDESLARLDRIRR
;
A
#
# COMPACT_ATOMS: atom_id res chain seq x y z
N MET A 1 11.13 15.36 7.14
CA MET A 1 11.98 14.91 8.27
C MET A 1 13.00 16.01 8.51
N PRO A 2 13.24 16.44 9.76
CA PRO A 2 14.26 17.46 10.00
C PRO A 2 15.64 16.97 9.56
N CYS A 3 16.50 17.86 9.06
CA CYS A 3 17.89 17.53 8.75
C CYS A 3 18.66 17.23 10.04
N SER A 4 19.72 16.42 9.97
CA SER A 4 20.50 16.01 11.15
C SER A 4 21.06 17.20 11.94
N HIS A 5 21.40 18.28 11.23
CA HIS A 5 21.86 19.52 11.86
C HIS A 5 20.77 20.23 12.68
N CYS A 6 19.58 20.40 12.11
CA CYS A 6 18.48 21.03 12.81
C CYS A 6 17.99 20.13 13.96
N PHE A 7 17.95 18.82 13.76
CA PHE A 7 17.56 17.86 14.80
C PHE A 7 18.52 17.88 15.99
N SER A 8 19.83 17.77 15.74
CA SER A 8 20.86 17.78 16.81
C SER A 8 20.91 19.09 17.60
N ARG A 9 20.44 20.21 17.03
CA ARG A 9 20.40 21.52 17.68
C ARG A 9 19.00 21.93 18.18
N GLY A 10 18.00 21.06 18.06
CA GLY A 10 16.62 21.37 18.44
C GLY A 10 16.00 22.53 17.64
N LEU A 11 16.49 22.79 16.43
CA LEU A 11 16.00 23.88 15.57
C LEU A 11 14.83 23.42 14.69
N CYS A 12 13.92 24.35 14.39
CA CYS A 12 12.82 24.11 13.46
C CYS A 12 13.35 23.99 12.01
N CYS A 13 13.43 22.76 11.50
CA CYS A 13 13.85 22.49 10.14
C CYS A 13 12.71 22.80 9.14
N ARG A 14 12.70 24.00 8.57
CA ARG A 14 11.77 24.36 7.49
C ARG A 14 12.43 24.18 6.13
N MET A 15 11.96 23.19 5.37
CA MET A 15 12.38 22.99 3.97
C MET A 15 11.83 24.12 3.11
N ILE A 16 12.64 24.63 2.19
CA ILE A 16 12.23 25.67 1.24
C ILE A 16 11.60 24.96 0.04
N GLU A 17 10.40 25.38 -0.37
CA GLU A 17 9.78 24.90 -1.62
C GLU A 17 10.72 25.18 -2.80
N SER A 18 10.94 24.18 -3.67
CA SER A 18 11.92 24.17 -4.78
C SER A 18 13.42 23.99 -4.42
N SER A 19 13.77 23.84 -3.14
CA SER A 19 15.15 23.58 -2.71
C SER A 19 15.28 22.24 -2.00
N SER A 20 16.38 21.53 -2.24
CA SER A 20 16.75 20.34 -1.45
C SER A 20 17.25 20.69 -0.04
N ARG A 21 17.29 21.98 0.33
CA ARG A 21 17.85 22.48 1.58
C ARG A 21 16.83 23.23 2.43
N CYS A 22 16.93 23.06 3.74
CA CYS A 22 16.16 23.85 4.71
C CYS A 22 16.72 25.26 4.86
N GLY A 23 15.87 26.19 5.33
CA GLY A 23 16.24 27.60 5.51
C GLY A 23 17.47 27.80 6.41
N GLU A 24 17.65 26.95 7.43
CA GLU A 24 18.82 27.02 8.30
C GLU A 24 20.10 26.61 7.58
N CYS A 25 20.06 25.52 6.80
CA CYS A 25 21.21 25.07 6.00
C CYS A 25 21.54 26.06 4.89
N VAL A 26 20.54 26.67 4.24
CA VAL A 26 20.78 27.72 3.23
C VAL A 26 21.46 28.93 3.85
N ARG A 27 20.95 29.45 4.98
CA ARG A 27 21.54 30.60 5.67
C ARG A 27 22.99 30.36 6.08
N ARG A 28 23.34 29.13 6.44
CA ARG A 28 24.68 28.75 6.89
C ARG A 28 25.61 28.25 5.78
N GLY A 29 25.14 28.18 4.53
CA GLY A 29 25.93 27.64 3.42
C GLY A 29 26.30 26.16 3.59
N ARG A 30 25.45 25.35 4.25
CA ARG A 30 25.70 23.93 4.52
C ARG A 30 24.85 23.01 3.63
N SER A 31 25.30 21.77 3.47
CA SER A 31 24.48 20.68 2.95
C SER A 31 23.31 20.39 3.89
N CYS A 32 22.22 19.87 3.33
CA CYS A 32 21.01 19.52 4.06
C CYS A 32 20.63 18.09 3.68
N ASP A 33 20.43 17.25 4.69
CA ASP A 33 20.00 15.86 4.57
C ASP A 33 18.53 15.68 5.02
N GLY A 34 17.82 16.78 5.30
CA GLY A 34 16.41 16.74 5.67
C GLY A 34 15.51 16.50 4.47
N SER A 35 14.45 15.70 4.67
CA SER A 35 13.40 15.51 3.67
C SER A 35 12.27 16.53 3.82
N GLY A 36 11.71 17.00 2.71
CA GLY A 36 10.51 17.84 2.68
C GLY A 36 9.24 17.16 3.21
N VAL A 37 9.26 15.83 3.37
CA VAL A 37 8.10 15.04 3.77
C VAL A 37 7.94 15.07 5.30
N PRO A 38 6.83 15.54 5.85
CA PRO A 38 6.56 15.47 7.28
C PRO A 38 6.57 14.01 7.78
N VAL A 39 7.10 13.78 8.99
CA VAL A 39 7.10 12.42 9.60
C VAL A 39 5.67 11.92 9.82
N SER A 40 4.75 12.83 10.15
CA SER A 40 3.32 12.52 10.27
C SER A 40 2.70 12.03 8.96
N SER A 41 3.17 12.52 7.81
CA SER A 41 2.73 12.03 6.50
C SER A 41 3.22 10.60 6.25
N LEU A 42 4.44 10.26 6.70
CA LEU A 42 4.95 8.88 6.59
C LEU A 42 4.14 7.91 7.44
N SER A 43 3.81 8.26 8.69
CA SER A 43 2.98 7.41 9.55
C SER A 43 1.61 7.15 8.92
N ARG A 44 0.96 8.19 8.37
CA ARG A 44 -0.31 8.04 7.65
C ARG A 44 -0.20 7.12 6.43
N ILE A 45 0.88 7.23 5.65
CA ILE A 45 1.12 6.36 4.50
C ILE A 45 1.28 4.90 4.94
N VAL A 46 2.04 4.66 6.01
CA VAL A 46 2.25 3.31 6.54
C VAL A 46 0.94 2.70 7.06
N ASP A 47 0.15 3.48 7.78
CA ASP A 47 -1.13 3.01 8.32
C ASP A 47 -2.13 2.70 7.19
N GLU A 48 -2.18 3.53 6.15
CA GLU A 48 -3.02 3.27 4.98
C GLU A 48 -2.52 2.06 4.19
N SER A 49 -1.20 1.89 4.03
CA SER A 49 -0.63 0.68 3.40
C SER A 49 -1.08 -0.58 4.12
N LYS A 50 -0.96 -0.62 5.46
CA LYS A 50 -1.41 -1.78 6.26
C LYS A 50 -2.90 -2.03 6.15
N ARG A 51 -3.71 -0.98 6.00
CA ARG A 51 -5.15 -1.09 5.80
C ARG A 51 -5.45 -1.70 4.43
N LEU A 52 -4.78 -1.24 3.38
CA LEU A 52 -4.92 -1.78 2.03
C LEU A 52 -4.51 -3.25 1.97
N ASP A 53 -3.38 -3.63 2.59
CA ASP A 53 -2.92 -5.01 2.63
C ASP A 53 -3.96 -5.97 3.24
N ARG A 54 -4.67 -5.52 4.28
CA ARG A 54 -5.75 -6.30 4.91
C ARG A 54 -6.96 -6.44 3.99
N LEU A 55 -7.37 -5.34 3.35
CA LEU A 55 -8.48 -5.35 2.40
C LEU A 55 -8.20 -6.27 1.21
N GLU A 56 -6.95 -6.29 0.73
CA GLU A 56 -6.51 -7.19 -0.32
C GLU A 56 -6.60 -8.66 0.12
N GLN A 57 -6.10 -8.99 1.32
CA GLN A 57 -6.20 -10.33 1.89
C GLN A 57 -7.65 -10.81 2.02
N ASP A 58 -8.53 -9.98 2.59
CA ASP A 58 -9.94 -10.30 2.75
C ASP A 58 -10.62 -10.54 1.38
N ALA A 59 -10.30 -9.71 0.38
CA ALA A 59 -10.81 -9.86 -0.98
C ALA A 59 -10.30 -11.13 -1.67
N GLU A 60 -9.03 -11.48 -1.48
CA GLU A 60 -8.47 -12.73 -2.00
C GLU A 60 -9.15 -13.96 -1.40
N GLU A 61 -9.41 -13.96 -0.09
CA GLU A 61 -10.08 -15.06 0.59
C GLU A 61 -11.52 -15.24 0.08
N ALA A 62 -12.26 -14.14 -0.07
CA ALA A 62 -13.60 -14.16 -0.66
C ALA A 62 -13.58 -14.71 -2.09
N LEU A 63 -12.64 -14.24 -2.92
CA LEU A 63 -12.51 -14.71 -4.30
C LEU A 63 -12.16 -16.20 -4.39
N ARG A 64 -11.33 -16.71 -3.47
CA ARG A 64 -11.02 -18.15 -3.37
C ARG A 64 -12.27 -18.96 -3.04
N ALA A 65 -13.09 -18.51 -2.09
CA ALA A 65 -14.34 -19.17 -1.72
C ALA A 65 -15.36 -19.20 -2.88
N ASP A 66 -15.46 -18.10 -3.62
CA ASP A 66 -16.31 -18.00 -4.81
C ASP A 66 -15.84 -18.94 -5.91
N ARG A 67 -14.53 -18.99 -6.18
CA ARG A 67 -13.93 -19.90 -7.16
C ARG A 67 -14.22 -21.36 -6.83
N ASP A 68 -14.08 -21.74 -5.57
CA ASP A 68 -14.36 -23.12 -5.13
C ASP A 68 -15.84 -23.47 -5.26
N SER A 69 -16.73 -22.51 -5.00
CA SER A 69 -18.18 -22.66 -5.18
C SER A 69 -18.55 -22.80 -6.66
N LEU A 70 -17.94 -22.00 -7.53
CA LEU A 70 -18.10 -22.09 -8.97
C LEU A 70 -17.60 -23.44 -9.50
N ALA A 71 -16.44 -23.91 -9.04
CA ALA A 71 -15.90 -25.22 -9.44
C ALA A 71 -16.86 -26.37 -9.07
N LYS A 72 -17.47 -26.32 -7.89
CA LYS A 72 -18.50 -27.30 -7.48
C LYS A 72 -19.75 -27.21 -8.35
N ALA A 73 -20.20 -26.01 -8.69
CA ALA A 73 -21.34 -25.81 -9.58
C ALA A 73 -21.06 -26.37 -10.98
N GLN A 74 -19.87 -26.09 -11.54
CA GLN A 74 -19.45 -26.59 -12.84
C GLN A 74 -19.42 -28.12 -12.88
N ARG A 75 -18.84 -28.77 -11.87
CA ARG A 75 -18.84 -30.25 -11.77
C ARG A 75 -20.26 -30.83 -11.80
N ARG A 76 -21.21 -30.22 -11.09
CA ARG A 76 -22.61 -30.67 -11.08
C ARG A 76 -23.27 -30.52 -12.46
N LEU A 77 -22.95 -29.44 -13.17
CA LEU A 77 -23.43 -29.24 -14.55
C LEU A 77 -22.84 -30.31 -15.47
N ASP A 78 -21.53 -30.52 -15.42
CA ASP A 78 -20.83 -31.51 -16.25
C ASP A 78 -21.35 -32.93 -16.00
N GLU A 79 -21.60 -33.30 -14.74
CA GLU A 79 -22.22 -34.58 -14.39
C GLU A 79 -23.63 -34.72 -14.95
N SER A 80 -24.43 -33.66 -14.90
CA SER A 80 -25.80 -33.65 -15.41
C SER A 80 -25.83 -33.76 -16.93
N LEU A 81 -24.93 -33.07 -17.62
CA LEU A 81 -24.73 -33.19 -19.07
C LEU A 81 -24.30 -34.61 -19.46
N ALA A 82 -23.31 -35.17 -18.76
CA ALA A 82 -22.86 -36.54 -19.01
C ALA A 82 -23.96 -37.58 -18.79
N ARG A 83 -24.90 -37.36 -17.86
CA ARG A 83 -26.08 -38.22 -17.69
C ARG A 83 -27.05 -38.08 -18.87
N LEU A 84 -27.30 -36.85 -19.32
CA LEU A 84 -28.17 -36.59 -20.47
C LEU A 84 -27.62 -37.23 -21.75
N ASP A 85 -26.32 -37.11 -22.00
CA ASP A 85 -25.67 -37.69 -23.17
C ASP A 85 -25.74 -39.22 -23.19
N ARG A 86 -25.72 -39.87 -22.01
CA ARG A 86 -25.94 -41.32 -21.90
C ARG A 86 -27.37 -41.74 -22.23
N ILE A 87 -28.36 -40.93 -21.88
CA ILE A 87 -29.77 -41.20 -22.20
C ILE A 87 -30.04 -41.00 -23.70
N ARG A 88 -29.32 -40.07 -24.33
CA ARG A 88 -29.45 -39.75 -25.76
C ARG A 88 -28.74 -40.73 -26.69
N ARG A 89 -27.86 -41.59 -26.17
CA ARG A 89 -27.21 -42.69 -26.90
C ARG A 89 -28.04 -43.96 -26.80
#